data_AF-A0A3B8QR64-F1
#
_entry.id   AF-A0A3B8QR64-F1
#
_cell.length_a   1.000
_cell.length_b   1.000
_cell.length_c   1.000
_cell.angle_alpha   90.00
_cell.angle_beta   90.00
_cell.angle_gamma   90.00
#
_symmetry.space_group_name_H-M   'P 1'
#
loop_
_entity.id
_entity.type
_entity.pdbx_description
1 polymer ?
#
loop_
_entity_poly.entity_id
_entity_poly.type
_entity_poly.pdbx_seq_one_letter_code
_entity_poly.pdbx_strand_id
1 'polypeptide(L)' 'MVDIGVETTVHEHDAGLSDYFALMKPRVMQLVVFTAVVGLLAAPVNVHPIIAIASILFVAIGAGASGALNMWWDA' A
#
# COMPACT_ATOMS: atom_id res chain seq x y z
N MET A 1 -2.37 30.19 41.69
CA MET A 1 -1.71 29.14 40.90
C MET A 1 -2.71 28.75 39.82
N VAL A 2 -2.64 29.42 38.68
CA VAL A 2 -3.54 29.21 37.54
C VAL A 2 -2.94 28.05 36.77
N ASP A 3 -3.58 26.88 36.80
CA ASP A 3 -3.23 25.76 35.94
C ASP A 3 -3.80 26.06 34.55
N ILE A 4 -2.96 26.63 33.69
CA ILE A 4 -3.22 26.65 32.25
C ILE A 4 -3.04 25.21 31.79
N GLY A 5 -4.11 24.43 31.91
CA GLY A 5 -4.26 23.17 31.21
C GLY A 5 -4.20 23.48 29.72
N VAL A 6 -3.05 23.18 29.14
CA VAL A 6 -2.82 23.15 27.69
C VAL A 6 -4.02 22.43 27.06
N GLU A 7 -4.80 23.13 26.25
CA GLU A 7 -5.72 22.45 25.34
C GLU A 7 -4.86 21.53 24.49
N THR A 8 -4.87 20.24 24.80
CA THR A 8 -4.42 19.21 23.89
C THR A 8 -5.35 19.32 22.69
N THR A 9 -4.98 20.13 21.70
CA THR A 9 -5.59 20.09 20.39
C THR A 9 -5.37 18.67 19.90
N VAL A 10 -6.38 17.81 20.12
CA VAL A 10 -6.50 16.53 19.46
C VAL A 10 -6.58 16.92 18.01
N HIS A 11 -5.42 16.94 17.36
CA HIS A 11 -5.35 16.94 15.92
C HIS A 11 -6.03 15.63 15.54
N GLU A 12 -7.32 15.73 15.24
CA GLU A 12 -8.07 14.77 14.46
C GLU A 12 -7.26 14.65 13.16
N HIS A 13 -6.30 13.73 13.19
CA HIS A 13 -5.55 13.34 12.01
C HIS A 13 -6.63 12.69 11.17
N ASP A 14 -7.24 13.46 10.29
CA ASP A 14 -7.93 12.95 9.12
C ASP A 14 -7.01 11.86 8.59
N ALA A 15 -7.39 10.59 8.77
CA ALA A 15 -6.66 9.44 8.27
C ALA A 15 -6.77 9.49 6.74
N GLY A 16 -6.03 10.42 6.16
CA GLY A 16 -6.09 10.75 4.76
C GLY A 16 -5.54 9.58 3.97
N LEU A 17 -5.91 9.51 2.69
CA LEU A 17 -5.34 8.50 1.79
C LEU A 17 -3.80 8.51 1.82
N SER A 18 -3.18 9.66 2.08
CA SER A 18 -1.73 9.80 2.28
C SER A 18 -1.18 9.00 3.47
N ASP A 19 -1.94 8.87 4.56
CA ASP A 19 -1.52 8.11 5.74
C ASP A 19 -1.64 6.60 5.48
N TYR A 20 -2.69 6.18 4.76
CA TYR A 20 -2.78 4.82 4.20
C TYR A 20 -1.63 4.51 3.23
N PHE A 21 -1.23 5.45 2.37
CA PHE A 21 -0.08 5.29 1.49
C PHE A 21 1.26 5.27 2.27
N ALA A 22 1.37 6.02 3.36
CA ALA A 22 2.53 6.02 4.23
C ALA A 22 2.67 4.69 4.99
N LEU A 23 1.55 4.15 5.49
CA LEU A 23 1.46 2.83 6.12
C LEU A 23 1.70 1.69 5.11
N MET A 24 1.26 1.80 3.86
CA MET A 24 1.52 0.77 2.86
C MET A 24 2.98 0.66 2.40
N LYS A 25 3.91 1.48 2.96
CA LYS A 25 5.34 1.49 2.60
C LYS A 25 5.50 1.51 1.07
N PRO A 26 5.40 2.67 0.40
CA PRO A 26 5.21 2.79 -1.05
C PRO A 26 6.31 2.12 -1.89
N ARG A 27 7.50 1.91 -1.30
CA ARG A 27 8.58 1.16 -1.93
C ARG A 27 8.30 -0.33 -2.10
N VAL A 28 7.56 -0.96 -1.17
CA VAL A 28 7.21 -2.39 -1.23
C VAL A 28 6.17 -2.63 -2.32
N MET A 29 5.17 -1.76 -2.42
CA MET A 29 4.14 -1.86 -3.45
C MET A 29 4.72 -1.68 -4.87
N GLN A 30 5.68 -0.76 -5.06
CA GLN A 30 6.35 -0.58 -6.34
C GLN A 30 7.19 -1.79 -6.77
N LEU A 31 7.88 -2.46 -5.83
CA LEU A 31 8.67 -3.66 -6.13
C LEU A 31 7.79 -4.79 -6.70
N VAL A 32 6.59 -4.94 -6.15
CA VAL A 32 5.62 -5.94 -6.56
C VAL A 32 5.06 -5.64 -7.95
N VAL A 33 4.64 -4.39 -8.20
CA VAL A 33 4.17 -3.96 -9.52
C VAL A 33 5.28 -4.15 -10.57
N PHE A 34 6.52 -3.79 -10.24
CA PHE A 34 7.68 -4.03 -11.10
C PHE A 34 7.85 -5.53 -11.40
N THR A 35 7.73 -6.39 -10.39
CA THR A 35 7.85 -7.84 -10.55
C THR A 35 6.74 -8.40 -11.44
N ALA A 36 5.51 -7.90 -11.32
CA ALA A 36 4.40 -8.29 -12.18
C ALA A 36 4.63 -7.88 -13.64
N VAL A 37 5.18 -6.68 -13.89
CA VAL A 37 5.56 -6.21 -15.23
C VAL A 37 6.69 -7.07 -15.81
N VAL A 38 7.75 -7.32 -15.04
CA VAL A 38 8.86 -8.17 -15.46
C VAL A 38 8.39 -9.59 -15.76
N GLY A 39 7.51 -10.15 -14.94
CA GLY A 39 6.89 -11.46 -15.18
C GLY A 39 6.06 -11.51 -16.45
N LEU A 40 5.34 -10.41 -16.76
CA LEU A 40 4.60 -10.28 -18.02
C LEU A 40 5.52 -10.20 -19.24
N LEU A 41 6.66 -9.50 -19.12
CA LEU A 41 7.67 -9.40 -20.19
C LEU A 41 8.44 -10.71 -20.39
N ALA A 42 8.67 -11.48 -19.33
CA ALA A 42 9.36 -12.77 -19.39
C ALA A 42 8.46 -13.90 -19.92
N ALA A 43 7.14 -13.71 -19.94
CA ALA A 43 6.20 -14.71 -20.40
C ALA A 43 6.36 -14.96 -21.93
N PRO A 44 6.71 -16.19 -22.37
CA PRO A 44 6.93 -16.51 -23.77
C PRO A 44 5.61 -16.73 -24.56
N VAL A 45 4.49 -16.21 -24.05
CA VAL A 45 3.13 -16.45 -24.58
C VAL A 45 2.42 -15.12 -24.74
N ASN A 46 1.65 -14.97 -25.81
CA ASN A 46 0.77 -13.82 -26.02
C ASN A 46 -0.29 -13.77 -24.92
N VAL A 47 -0.05 -12.94 -23.90
CA VAL A 47 -1.00 -12.72 -22.81
C VAL A 47 -2.11 -11.81 -23.30
N HIS A 48 -3.37 -12.22 -23.12
CA HIS A 48 -4.50 -11.38 -23.46
C HIS A 48 -4.49 -10.12 -22.56
N PRO A 49 -4.67 -8.89 -23.09
CA PRO A 49 -4.52 -7.65 -22.32
C PRO A 49 -5.37 -7.60 -21.04
N ILE A 50 -6.56 -8.18 -21.09
CA ILE A 50 -7.47 -8.28 -19.94
C ILE A 50 -6.86 -9.12 -18.82
N ILE A 51 -6.21 -10.24 -19.16
CA ILE A 51 -5.58 -11.14 -18.19
C ILE A 51 -4.32 -10.50 -17.60
N ALA A 52 -3.57 -9.75 -18.41
CA ALA A 52 -2.42 -8.98 -17.96
C ALA A 52 -2.83 -7.88 -16.95
N ILE A 53 -3.91 -7.15 -17.22
CA ILE A 53 -4.42 -6.13 -16.29
C ILE A 53 -4.95 -6.80 -15.01
N ALA A 54 -5.70 -7.89 -15.16
CA ALA A 54 -6.23 -8.64 -14.01
C ALA A 54 -5.11 -9.19 -13.13
N SER A 55 -4.06 -9.77 -13.72
CA SER A 55 -2.94 -10.34 -12.95
C SER A 55 -2.19 -9.27 -12.16
N ILE A 56 -1.92 -8.11 -12.76
CA ILE A 56 -1.28 -6.98 -12.06
C ILE A 56 -2.17 -6.48 -10.91
N LEU A 57 -3.47 -6.35 -11.12
CA LEU A 57 -4.43 -5.95 -10.08
C LEU A 57 -4.44 -6.92 -8.90
N PHE A 58 -4.57 -8.21 -9.16
CA PHE A 58 -4.59 -9.23 -8.10
C PHE A 58 -3.28 -9.30 -7.32
N VAL A 59 -2.14 -9.21 -8.03
CA VAL A 59 -0.80 -9.20 -7.41
C VAL A 59 -0.61 -7.95 -6.55
N ALA A 60 -1.04 -6.78 -7.03
CA ALA A 60 -0.98 -5.53 -6.28
C ALA A 60 -1.85 -5.57 -5.02
N ILE A 61 -3.08 -6.10 -5.12
CA ILE A 61 -4.00 -6.24 -3.98
C ILE A 61 -3.43 -7.21 -2.93
N GLY A 62 -2.92 -8.37 -3.36
CA GLY A 62 -2.35 -9.37 -2.44
C GLY A 62 -1.14 -8.85 -1.68
N ALA A 63 -0.25 -8.10 -2.34
CA ALA A 63 0.90 -7.49 -1.68
C ALA A 63 0.54 -6.26 -0.82
N GLY A 64 -0.47 -5.49 -1.20
CA GLY A 64 -0.99 -4.41 -0.36
C GLY A 64 -1.57 -4.93 0.95
N ALA A 65 -2.32 -6.04 0.90
CA ALA A 65 -2.89 -6.69 2.08
C ALA A 65 -1.79 -7.25 3.02
N SER A 66 -0.73 -7.85 2.47
CA SER A 66 0.38 -8.33 3.30
C SER A 66 1.17 -7.19 3.95
N GLY A 67 1.33 -6.05 3.26
CA GLY A 67 1.96 -4.85 3.79
C GLY A 67 1.18 -4.21 4.94
N ALA A 68 -0.15 -4.15 4.84
CA ALA A 68 -1.01 -3.64 5.91
C ALA A 68 -1.01 -4.56 7.14
N LEU A 69 -1.08 -5.88 6.95
CA LEU A 69 -0.95 -6.85 8.05
C LEU A 69 0.42 -6.80 8.72
N ASN A 70 1.49 -6.59 7.94
CA ASN A 70 2.84 -6.45 8.46
C ASN A 70 2.99 -5.20 9.36
N MET A 71 2.15 -4.18 9.18
CA MET A 71 2.12 -3.03 10.08
C MET A 71 1.18 -3.23 11.27
N TRP A 72 0.09 -3.99 11.11
CA TRP A 72 -0.80 -4.33 12.23
C TRP A 72 -0.13 -5.21 13.29
N TRP A 73 0.78 -6.12 12.90
CA TRP A 73 1.53 -6.94 13.86
C TRP A 73 2.68 -6.17 14.55
N ASP A 74 3.16 -5.08 13.95
CA ASP A 74 4.24 -4.22 14.48
C ASP A 74 3.68 -2.98 15.22
N ALA A 75 2.35 -2.82 15.22
CA ALA A 75 1.59 -1.81 15.96
C ALA A 75 1.11 -2.37 17.31
#